data_AF-A0A319E887-F1
#
_entry.id   AF-A0A319E887-F1
#
_cell.length_a   1.000
_cell.length_b   1.000
_cell.length_c   1.000
_cell.angle_alpha   90.00
_cell.angle_beta   90.00
_cell.angle_gamma   90.00
#
_symmetry.space_group_name_H-M   'P 1'
#
loop_
_entity.id
_entity.type
_entity.pdbx_description
1 polymer ?
#
loop_
_entity_poly.entity_id
_entity_poly.type
_entity_poly.pdbx_seq_one_letter_code
_entity_poly.pdbx_strand_id
1 'polypeptide(L)'
;LSRLPSWMVVLRVVVIHADQQTGARSGLVGVLGDAPVQIIPVDERDRVEAYLALAEANKRNDPSEKDLQRYLAHSAHRALRQKVGMTFGARKVPSKLIPAIMFRFCTQVGGHQG
;
A
#
# COMPACT_ATOMS: atom_id res chain seq x y z
N LEU A 1 -20.24 -2.50 24.13
CA LEU A 1 -19.15 -1.75 23.46
C LEU A 1 -19.37 -1.83 21.96
N SER A 2 -19.99 -0.81 21.36
CA SER A 2 -20.21 -0.72 19.92
C SER A 2 -18.86 -0.55 19.21
N ARG A 3 -18.44 -1.57 18.45
CA ARG A 3 -17.30 -1.45 17.52
C ARG A 3 -17.72 -0.52 16.40
N LEU A 4 -17.24 0.72 16.39
CA LEU A 4 -17.39 1.59 15.23
C LEU A 4 -16.75 0.89 14.01
N PRO A 5 -17.39 0.92 12.84
CA PRO A 5 -16.79 0.37 11.62
C PRO A 5 -15.46 1.08 11.36
N SER A 6 -14.40 0.31 11.10
CA SER A 6 -13.09 0.82 10.73
C SER A 6 -12.89 0.77 9.24
N TRP A 7 -12.53 1.89 8.63
CA TRP A 7 -12.30 2.00 7.19
C TRP A 7 -10.81 2.17 6.93
N MET A 8 -10.25 1.28 6.10
CA MET A 8 -8.89 1.48 5.59
C MET A 8 -8.92 2.53 4.47
N VAL A 9 -8.03 3.51 4.57
CA VAL A 9 -7.88 4.58 3.60
C VAL A 9 -6.53 4.43 2.94
N VAL A 10 -6.54 4.09 1.65
CA VAL A 10 -5.32 3.94 0.86
C VAL A 10 -4.74 5.33 0.59
N LEU A 11 -3.60 5.62 1.20
CA LEU A 11 -2.89 6.89 1.01
C LEU A 11 -1.80 6.80 -0.06
N ARG A 12 -1.39 5.57 -0.39
CA ARG A 12 -0.32 5.29 -1.34
C ARG A 12 -0.56 3.97 -2.03
N VAL A 13 -0.21 3.92 -3.31
CA VAL A 13 -0.13 2.69 -4.10
C VAL A 13 1.33 2.45 -4.43
N VAL A 14 1.80 1.21 -4.23
CA VAL A 14 3.12 0.73 -4.62
C VAL A 14 2.91 -0.41 -5.60
N VAL A 15 3.44 -0.28 -6.82
CA VAL A 15 3.40 -1.35 -7.80
C VAL A 15 4.71 -2.12 -7.74
N ILE A 16 4.62 -3.45 -7.68
CA ILE A 16 5.78 -4.35 -7.63
C ILE A 16 5.82 -5.10 -8.94
N HIS A 17 6.77 -4.75 -9.80
CA HIS A 17 6.98 -5.42 -11.08
C HIS A 17 7.95 -6.59 -10.92
N ALA A 18 7.43 -7.82 -10.85
CA ALA A 18 8.26 -9.01 -10.75
C ALA A 18 7.57 -10.22 -11.40
N ASP A 19 8.34 -11.20 -11.85
CA ASP A 19 7.78 -12.43 -12.41
C ASP A 19 7.02 -13.27 -11.36
N GLN A 20 6.21 -14.21 -11.82
CA GLN A 20 5.41 -15.08 -10.94
C GLN A 20 6.28 -15.88 -9.96
N GLN A 21 7.49 -16.31 -10.36
CA GLN A 21 8.38 -17.09 -9.51
C GLN A 21 8.88 -16.26 -8.32
N THR A 22 9.24 -15.00 -8.58
CA THR A 22 9.66 -14.04 -7.56
C THR A 22 8.53 -13.74 -6.61
N GLY A 23 7.31 -13.55 -7.12
CA GLY A 23 6.12 -13.41 -6.30
C GLY A 23 5.88 -14.62 -5.39
N ALA A 24 5.90 -15.83 -5.94
CA ALA A 24 5.62 -17.06 -5.20
C ALA A 24 6.68 -17.32 -4.12
N ARG A 25 7.95 -17.08 -4.42
CA ARG A 25 9.07 -17.25 -3.46
C ARG A 25 9.03 -16.22 -2.33
N SER A 26 8.45 -15.05 -2.54
CA SER A 26 8.36 -14.03 -1.49
C SER A 26 7.42 -14.44 -0.36
N GLY A 27 6.41 -15.27 -0.63
CA GLY A 27 5.33 -15.57 0.31
C GLY A 27 4.43 -14.36 0.65
N LEU A 28 4.67 -13.20 0.04
CA LEU A 28 3.94 -11.96 0.29
C LEU A 28 2.76 -11.77 -0.66
N VAL A 29 2.76 -12.43 -1.82
CA VAL A 29 1.71 -12.27 -2.82
C VAL A 29 1.07 -13.61 -3.12
N GLY A 30 -0.27 -13.65 -3.14
CA GLY A 30 -1.05 -14.83 -3.49
C GLY A 30 -1.01 -15.09 -4.99
N VAL A 31 0.11 -15.63 -5.48
CA VAL A 31 0.34 -15.88 -6.93
C VAL A 31 -0.61 -16.95 -7.51
N LEU A 32 -1.36 -17.65 -6.65
CA LEU A 32 -2.27 -18.74 -7.00
C LEU A 32 -3.75 -18.30 -7.12
N GLY A 33 -4.01 -17.15 -7.75
CA GLY A 33 -5.38 -16.74 -8.14
C GLY A 33 -6.05 -15.70 -7.26
N ASP A 34 -5.36 -15.14 -6.26
CA ASP A 34 -5.86 -13.98 -5.52
C ASP A 34 -5.65 -12.70 -6.34
N ALA A 35 -6.50 -11.70 -6.09
CA ALA A 35 -6.24 -10.36 -6.59
C ALA A 35 -4.81 -9.96 -6.15
N PRO A 36 -3.93 -9.50 -7.06
CA PRO A 36 -2.53 -9.24 -6.76
C PRO A 36 -2.33 -7.99 -5.89
N VAL A 37 -3.33 -7.62 -5.09
CA VAL A 37 -3.43 -6.38 -4.34
C VAL A 37 -3.51 -6.69 -2.86
N GLN A 38 -2.66 -6.04 -2.07
CA GLN A 38 -2.60 -6.17 -0.63
C GLN A 38 -2.72 -4.78 -0.01
N ILE A 39 -3.77 -4.56 0.79
CA ILE A 39 -3.97 -3.30 1.51
C ILE A 39 -3.50 -3.50 2.95
N ILE A 40 -2.43 -2.83 3.32
CA ILE A 40 -1.74 -3.03 4.59
C ILE A 40 -1.80 -1.73 5.40
N PRO A 41 -2.36 -1.74 6.61
CA PRO A 41 -2.28 -0.60 7.52
C PRO A 41 -0.83 -0.15 7.73
N VAL A 42 -0.59 1.17 7.74
CA VAL A 42 0.77 1.71 7.93
C VAL A 42 1.40 1.34 9.27
N ASP A 43 0.58 0.95 10.25
CA ASP A 43 1.02 0.54 11.59
C ASP A 43 1.55 -0.91 11.60
N GLU A 44 1.26 -1.73 10.58
CA GLU A 44 1.81 -3.08 10.41
C GLU A 44 3.22 -3.02 9.79
N ARG A 45 4.15 -2.43 10.53
CA ARG A 45 5.49 -2.03 10.05
C ARG A 45 6.26 -3.16 9.39
N ASP A 46 6.27 -4.35 9.99
CA ASP A 46 7.05 -5.49 9.47
C ASP A 46 6.50 -5.95 8.12
N ARG A 47 5.18 -5.97 7.95
CA ARG A 47 4.56 -6.29 6.67
C ARG A 47 4.84 -5.18 5.66
N VAL A 48 4.64 -3.92 6.02
CA VAL A 48 4.95 -2.79 5.12
C VAL A 48 6.40 -2.84 4.64
N GLU A 49 7.37 -3.06 5.53
CA GLU A 49 8.79 -3.14 5.16
C GLU A 49 9.07 -4.36 4.26
N ALA A 50 8.44 -5.51 4.51
CA ALA A 50 8.62 -6.70 3.66
C ALA A 50 8.18 -6.45 2.20
N TYR A 51 7.04 -5.80 1.97
CA TYR A 51 6.61 -5.46 0.61
C TYR A 51 7.44 -4.34 -0.02
N LEU A 52 7.87 -3.34 0.77
CA LEU A 52 8.77 -2.30 0.28
C LEU A 52 10.13 -2.89 -0.12
N ALA A 53 10.67 -3.84 0.64
CA ALA A 53 11.88 -4.56 0.31
C ALA A 53 11.73 -5.39 -0.98
N LEU A 54 10.58 -6.05 -1.17
CA LEU A 54 10.27 -6.74 -2.42
C LEU A 54 10.18 -5.77 -3.61
N ALA A 55 9.58 -4.60 -3.42
CA ALA A 55 9.51 -3.55 -4.43
C ALA A 55 10.90 -3.03 -4.80
N GLU A 56 11.74 -2.69 -3.81
CA GLU A 56 13.10 -2.18 -4.00
C GLU A 56 14.00 -3.22 -4.69
N ALA A 57 13.93 -4.49 -4.28
CA ALA A 57 14.69 -5.57 -4.91
C ALA A 57 14.36 -5.74 -6.41
N ASN A 58 13.14 -5.36 -6.81
CA ASN A 58 12.66 -5.42 -8.19
C ASN A 58 12.58 -4.05 -8.88
N LYS A 59 13.17 -3.01 -8.29
CA LYS A 59 13.10 -1.62 -8.77
C LYS A 59 13.57 -1.44 -10.21
N ARG A 60 14.53 -2.26 -10.67
CA ARG A 60 15.02 -2.26 -12.06
C ARG A 60 13.93 -2.56 -13.10
N ASN A 61 12.81 -3.13 -12.69
CA ASN A 61 11.67 -3.44 -13.55
C ASN A 61 10.62 -2.32 -13.60
N ASP A 62 10.81 -1.22 -12.85
CA ASP A 62 9.91 -0.08 -12.78
C ASP A 62 10.63 1.23 -13.16
N PRO A 63 10.38 1.80 -14.35
CA PRO A 63 10.96 3.09 -14.75
C PRO A 63 10.30 4.29 -14.06
N SER A 64 9.21 4.11 -13.31
CA SER A 64 8.53 5.17 -12.56
C SER A 64 9.11 5.31 -11.16
N GLU A 65 10.33 5.85 -11.11
CA GLU A 65 11.14 6.03 -9.91
C GLU A 65 10.60 7.10 -8.95
N LYS A 66 9.33 7.00 -8.53
CA LYS A 66 8.75 7.89 -7.52
C LYS A 66 8.98 7.33 -6.13
N ASP A 67 10.17 7.64 -5.62
CA ASP A 67 10.55 7.70 -4.22
C ASP A 67 9.84 6.66 -3.34
N LEU A 68 10.43 5.47 -3.23
CA LEU A 68 10.23 4.54 -2.11
C LEU A 68 10.68 5.15 -0.76
N GLN A 69 10.65 6.49 -0.61
CA GLN A 69 10.80 7.15 0.68
C GLN A 69 9.78 6.55 1.62
N ARG A 70 10.34 5.84 2.62
CA ARG A 70 9.69 5.27 3.79
C ARG A 70 8.62 6.23 4.30
N TYR A 71 7.39 5.99 3.90
CA TYR A 71 6.25 6.78 4.32
C TYR A 71 6.09 6.53 5.82
N LEU A 72 6.61 7.45 6.63
CA LEU A 72 6.64 7.30 8.08
C LEU A 72 5.19 7.14 8.57
N ALA A 73 4.87 6.00 9.17
CA ALA A 73 3.54 5.71 9.73
C ALA A 73 2.96 6.88 10.57
N HIS A 74 3.84 7.66 11.23
CA HIS A 74 3.46 8.83 12.01
C HIS A 74 2.96 10.03 11.18
N SER A 75 3.47 10.26 9.97
CA SER A 75 2.98 11.35 9.10
C SER A 75 1.66 10.97 8.41
N ALA A 76 1.46 9.68 8.11
CA ALA A 76 0.27 9.13 7.46
C ALA A 76 -1.02 9.43 8.24
N HIS A 77 -1.02 9.14 9.55
CA HIS A 77 -2.16 9.42 10.43
C HIS A 77 -2.47 10.91 10.55
N ARG A 78 -1.43 11.75 10.63
CA ARG A 78 -1.59 13.20 10.69
C ARG A 78 -2.17 13.75 9.39
N ALA A 79 -1.62 13.34 8.26
CA ALA A 79 -2.07 13.76 6.93
C ALA A 79 -3.53 13.36 6.68
N LEU A 80 -3.91 12.12 7.06
CA LEU A 80 -5.29 11.65 6.95
C LEU A 80 -6.23 12.48 7.82
N ARG A 81 -5.91 12.70 9.09
CA ARG A 81 -6.72 13.52 10.00
C ARG A 81 -6.88 14.95 9.49
N GLN A 82 -5.80 15.57 9.04
CA GLN A 82 -5.82 16.93 8.51
C GLN A 82 -6.72 17.01 7.26
N LYS A 83 -6.56 16.09 6.32
CA LYS A 83 -7.33 16.08 5.07
C LYS A 83 -8.82 15.83 5.32
N VAL A 84 -9.13 14.90 6.22
CA VAL A 84 -10.51 14.64 6.67
C VAL A 84 -11.12 15.87 7.33
N GLY A 85 -10.37 16.55 8.22
CA GLY A 85 -10.81 17.79 8.84
C GLY A 85 -11.09 18.91 7.82
N MET A 86 -10.23 19.05 6.80
CA MET A 86 -10.44 20.01 5.71
C MET A 86 -11.66 19.66 4.84
N THR A 87 -11.88 18.38 4.53
CA THR A 87 -12.95 17.94 3.63
C THR A 87 -14.33 17.90 4.31
N PHE A 88 -14.38 17.46 5.56
CA PHE A 88 -15.65 17.22 6.27
C PHE A 88 -15.95 18.27 7.36
N GLY A 89 -14.99 19.12 7.71
CA GLY A 89 -15.16 20.18 8.72
C GLY A 89 -15.55 19.62 10.08
N ALA A 90 -16.58 20.21 10.71
CA ALA A 90 -17.14 19.75 11.98
C ALA A 90 -18.04 18.51 11.88
N ARG A 91 -18.31 18.00 10.66
CA ARG A 91 -19.11 16.78 10.50
C ARG A 91 -18.33 15.60 11.08
N LYS A 92 -18.92 14.90 12.05
CA LYS A 92 -18.34 13.68 12.59
C LYS A 92 -18.25 12.63 11.48
N VAL A 93 -17.05 12.15 11.20
CA VAL A 93 -16.88 10.89 10.47
C VAL A 93 -17.23 9.77 11.47
N PRO A 94 -18.28 9.00 11.21
CA PRO A 94 -18.77 7.99 12.17
C PRO A 94 -17.84 6.77 12.28
N SER A 95 -16.80 6.69 11.45
CA SER A 95 -15.91 5.54 11.31
C SER A 95 -14.49 5.85 11.75
N LYS A 96 -13.80 4.86 12.34
CA LYS A 96 -12.35 4.94 12.58
C LYS A 96 -11.63 4.81 11.24
N LEU A 97 -10.90 5.83 10.83
CA LEU A 97 -10.10 5.79 9.60
C LEU A 97 -8.70 5.26 9.91
N ILE A 98 -8.26 4.27 9.15
CA ILE A 98 -6.95 3.62 9.30
C ILE A 98 -6.16 3.88 8.01
N PRO A 99 -5.07 4.65 8.05
CA PRO A 99 -4.23 4.84 6.89
C PRO A 99 -3.57 3.52 6.46
N ALA A 100 -3.58 3.25 5.17
CA ALA A 100 -3.05 2.03 4.58
C ALA A 100 -2.28 2.30 3.29
N ILE A 101 -1.40 1.36 2.93
CA ILE A 101 -0.69 1.31 1.65
C ILE A 101 -1.26 0.13 0.86
N MET A 102 -1.55 0.37 -0.41
CA MET A 102 -1.91 -0.67 -1.35
C MET A 102 -0.65 -1.12 -2.09
N PHE A 103 -0.29 -2.39 -1.97
CA PHE A 103 0.75 -3.04 -2.77
C PHE A 103 0.07 -3.81 -3.89
N ARG A 104 0.39 -3.49 -5.14
CA ARG A 104 -0.10 -4.18 -6.33
C ARG A 104 1.04 -4.92 -6.99
N PHE A 105 0.95 -6.24 -7.04
CA PHE A 105 1.87 -7.09 -7.77
C PHE A 105 1.53 -7.10 -9.27
N CYS A 106 2.54 -6.95 -10.11
CA CYS A 106 2.41 -6.90 -11.56
C CYS A 106 3.41 -7.87 -12.18
N THR A 107 2.91 -8.91 -12.84
CA THR A 107 3.74 -9.92 -13.52
C THR A 107 4.17 -9.50 -14.93
N GLN A 108 3.68 -8.36 -15.42
CA GLN A 108 4.12 -7.78 -16.68
C GLN A 108 5.44 -7.04 -16.42
N VAL A 109 6.53 -7.79 -16.49
CA VAL A 109 7.90 -7.27 -16.44
C VAL A 109 8.32 -6.94 -17.87
N GLY A 110 8.14 -5.67 -18.26
CA GLY A 110 8.43 -5.18 -19.61
C GLY A 110 7.19 -5.08 -20.50
N GLY A 111 6.82 -3.85 -20.88
CA GLY A 111 5.77 -3.60 -21.86
C GLY A 111 4.91 -2.35 -21.66
N HIS A 112 5.49 -1.20 -21.30
CA HIS A 112 4.93 0.06 -21.80
C HIS A 112 5.69 0.43 -23.07
N GLN A 113 5.30 -0.18 -24.20
CA GLN A 113 5.30 0.53 -25.47
C GLN A 113 3.88 1.04 -25.65
N GLY A 114 3.65 2.26 -25.17
CA GLY A 114 2.56 3.12 -25.60
C GLY A 114 3.20 4.35 -26.22
#